data_AF-A8EY58-F1
#
_entry.id   AF-A8EY58-F1
#
_cell.length_a   1.000
_cell.length_b   1.000
_cell.length_c   1.000
_cell.angle_alpha   90.00
_cell.angle_beta   90.00
_cell.angle_gamma   90.00
#
_symmetry.space_group_name_H-M   'P 1'
#
loop_
_entity.id
_entity.type
_entity.pdbx_description
1 polymer ?
#
loop_
_entity_poly.entity_id
_entity_poly.type
_entity_poly.pdbx_seq_one_letter_code
_entity_poly.pdbx_strand_id
1 'polypeptide(L)'
;MQKILLKGRNVNIKNPNPNIKEIKTLAELPSGTGHEYFINSHGLEIKSFLKKDYSFLYITGLSAEDGTKISILDITLLNNIQNGIHADQCNIVHIYSCYSGAAQHHLNCIHGNIVLCTYNKASDVNVILLAQSNYDARIKNDSSLIEYIRDNFHLLAASDFSISYKLDDQIYNFSLSADEIKKMKSIEELPAFLHKKYDAFVKFYTKIYAEYHESYPEIFNLKIEPEPKALTQADLIRVFNRVVVLEVYNFNKSSLSNIKTMLNQEGLNINICIDRAIRQGNCELLICLLNYYNTKEVEPYILDKAIERGDINILKAILEHSTTKIGSYTLNQVIERGDVNILKAILEHSTTKIESYTLNQVIERGDVNILKAILEHSTTQMDFYTLAQVIKKGDVNILKVVLEHNTKEVEFCSLFLIYQAIERGDVNILKAILEHSTTKIGSYTLNQVIERGDVNILKAILEHSTTQIESYNLAKVVEKGDVNILKAVLEHNTKEVEFCTLFLIYKAIERGDVNILKAILEHNTKEVDSYNFNLEILFNDPTVNSYNNTAEETNDVENTSTINTMLNVVEEVTILGESSE
;
A
#
# COMPACT_ATOMS: atom_id res chain seq x y z
N MET A 1 46.43 21.42 8.07
CA MET A 1 45.81 20.63 9.17
C MET A 1 45.29 19.32 8.58
N GLN A 2 45.42 18.19 9.29
CA GLN A 2 44.79 16.93 8.84
C GLN A 2 43.27 17.01 9.06
N LYS A 3 42.51 16.57 8.05
CA LYS A 3 41.04 16.54 8.04
C LYS A 3 40.54 15.22 8.62
N ILE A 4 39.56 15.29 9.52
CA ILE A 4 39.02 14.15 10.26
C ILE A 4 37.50 14.15 10.17
N LEU A 5 36.91 13.03 9.77
CA LEU A 5 35.45 12.86 9.73
C LEU A 5 34.98 11.97 10.89
N LEU A 6 34.10 12.53 11.73
CA LEU A 6 33.34 11.81 12.74
C LEU A 6 31.92 11.58 12.23
N LYS A 7 31.60 10.32 11.89
CA LYS A 7 30.32 9.93 11.31
C LYS A 7 29.53 9.02 12.26
N GLY A 8 28.32 9.44 12.63
CA GLY A 8 27.39 8.64 13.43
C GLY A 8 26.91 7.38 12.70
N ARG A 9 26.48 6.34 13.44
CA ARG A 9 26.19 4.99 12.89
C ARG A 9 25.07 4.97 11.86
N ASN A 10 24.01 5.78 12.02
CA ASN A 10 22.87 5.81 11.10
C ASN A 10 22.90 7.01 10.15
N VAL A 11 23.95 7.84 10.22
CA VAL A 11 24.16 8.92 9.26
C VAL A 11 24.89 8.35 8.06
N ASN A 12 24.40 8.59 6.84
CA ASN A 12 25.04 8.12 5.61
C ASN A 12 25.74 9.24 4.83
N ILE A 13 26.61 10.03 5.48
CA ILE A 13 27.52 10.90 4.73
C ILE A 13 28.49 10.04 3.93
N LYS A 14 28.59 10.29 2.63
CA LYS A 14 29.65 9.70 1.82
C LYS A 14 30.92 10.53 2.01
N ASN A 15 32.04 9.86 2.27
CA ASN A 15 33.34 10.48 2.23
C ASN A 15 34.01 10.11 0.89
N PRO A 16 33.94 10.99 -0.12
CA PRO A 16 34.56 10.72 -1.41
C PRO A 16 36.08 10.93 -1.38
N ASN A 17 36.63 11.54 -0.33
CA ASN A 17 38.04 11.91 -0.26
C ASN A 17 38.83 10.97 0.67
N PRO A 18 39.67 10.07 0.14
CA PRO A 18 40.42 9.11 0.96
C PRO A 18 41.47 9.77 1.86
N ASN A 19 41.82 11.04 1.62
CA ASN A 19 42.76 11.79 2.46
C ASN A 19 42.12 12.30 3.77
N ILE A 20 40.79 12.21 3.90
CA ILE A 20 40.08 12.57 5.13
C ILE A 20 40.02 11.32 6.01
N LYS A 21 40.68 11.38 7.16
CA LYS A 21 40.73 10.26 8.11
C LYS A 21 39.37 10.11 8.78
N GLU A 22 38.69 9.00 8.51
CA GLU A 22 37.49 8.62 9.24
C GLU A 22 37.87 7.98 10.57
N ILE A 23 37.22 8.43 11.64
CA ILE A 23 37.34 7.80 12.96
C ILE A 23 35.97 7.36 13.46
N LYS A 24 35.93 6.19 14.11
CA LYS A 24 34.68 5.59 14.63
C LYS A 24 34.58 5.64 16.14
N THR A 25 35.68 5.94 16.84
CA THR A 25 35.73 6.01 18.30
C THR A 25 36.58 7.18 18.76
N LEU A 26 36.31 7.69 19.96
CA LEU A 26 37.07 8.80 20.55
C LEU A 26 38.52 8.40 20.89
N ALA A 27 38.81 7.11 21.00
CA ALA A 27 40.17 6.60 21.22
C ALA A 27 41.10 6.84 20.02
N GLU A 28 40.54 7.14 18.85
CA GLU A 28 41.29 7.41 17.61
C GLU A 28 41.57 8.91 17.40
N LEU A 29 41.13 9.77 18.33
CA LEU A 29 41.38 11.21 18.29
C LEU A 29 42.90 11.49 18.34
N PRO A 30 43.44 12.25 17.37
CA PRO A 30 44.84 12.62 17.39
C PRO A 30 45.12 13.71 18.44
N SER A 31 46.36 13.71 18.94
CA SER A 31 46.87 14.65 19.94
C SER A 31 48.05 15.47 19.36
N GLY A 32 48.43 16.54 20.06
CA GLY A 32 49.56 17.39 19.70
C GLY A 32 49.11 18.60 18.87
N THR A 33 49.01 18.44 17.54
CA THR A 33 48.75 19.55 16.61
C THR A 33 47.26 19.81 16.37
N GLY A 34 46.92 20.99 15.85
CA GLY A 34 45.56 21.32 15.43
C GLY A 34 45.07 20.50 14.22
N HIS A 35 43.81 20.08 14.26
CA HIS A 35 43.12 19.32 13.20
C HIS A 35 41.80 19.98 12.77
N GLU A 36 41.32 19.63 11.58
CA GLU A 36 40.03 20.08 11.07
C GLU A 36 39.02 18.93 11.13
N TYR A 37 38.02 19.06 11.99
CA TYR A 37 37.02 18.04 12.28
C TYR A 37 35.71 18.32 11.57
N PHE A 38 35.14 17.28 10.97
CA PHE A 38 33.80 17.29 10.39
C PHE A 38 32.92 16.34 11.20
N ILE A 39 31.95 16.88 11.91
CA ILE A 39 31.06 16.12 12.78
C ILE A 39 29.68 16.05 12.11
N ASN A 40 29.27 14.85 11.72
CA ASN A 40 27.89 14.57 11.36
C ASN A 40 27.36 13.38 12.16
N SER A 41 26.57 13.69 13.19
CA SER A 41 25.94 12.71 14.06
C SER A 41 24.65 13.27 14.65
N HIS A 42 23.65 12.40 14.85
CA HIS A 42 22.46 12.76 15.62
C HIS A 42 22.81 12.73 17.11
N GLY A 43 22.19 13.57 17.96
CA GLY A 43 22.56 13.63 19.38
C GLY A 43 22.41 12.32 20.16
N LEU A 44 21.52 11.41 19.74
CA LEU A 44 21.44 10.06 20.33
C LEU A 44 22.65 9.18 19.97
N GLU A 45 23.32 9.46 18.85
CA GLU A 45 24.48 8.71 18.37
C GLU A 45 25.79 9.22 18.97
N ILE A 46 25.88 10.51 19.31
CA ILE A 46 27.01 11.04 20.10
C ILE A 46 27.15 10.23 21.41
N LYS A 47 26.03 9.78 22.01
CA LYS A 47 26.04 8.89 23.19
C LYS A 47 26.73 7.56 22.91
N SER A 48 26.66 7.06 21.67
CA SER A 48 27.25 5.78 21.29
C SER A 48 28.78 5.84 21.19
N PHE A 49 29.35 7.01 20.89
CA PHE A 49 30.80 7.24 20.89
C PHE A 49 31.39 7.28 22.31
N LEU A 50 30.60 7.74 23.29
CA LEU A 50 31.01 7.91 24.69
C LEU A 50 30.92 6.63 25.55
N LYS A 51 30.64 5.46 24.93
CA LYS A 51 30.22 4.21 25.60
C LYS A 51 31.18 3.60 26.64
N LYS A 52 32.40 4.13 26.85
CA LYS A 52 33.37 3.61 27.84
C LYS A 52 33.47 4.41 29.14
N ASP A 53 33.00 5.66 29.18
CA ASP A 53 33.16 6.54 30.35
C ASP A 53 31.83 6.83 31.06
N TYR A 54 31.07 5.76 31.37
CA TYR A 54 29.79 5.90 32.09
C TYR A 54 29.92 6.20 33.60
N SER A 55 31.11 6.52 34.10
CA SER A 55 31.31 6.94 35.49
C SER A 55 31.22 8.45 35.72
N PHE A 56 31.11 9.28 34.68
CA PHE A 56 30.87 10.71 34.84
C PHE A 56 29.76 11.19 33.88
N LEU A 57 28.77 11.91 34.43
CA LEU A 57 27.70 12.66 33.75
C LEU A 57 26.35 11.94 33.53
N TYR A 58 25.80 11.40 34.62
CA TYR A 58 24.40 11.67 34.96
C TYR A 58 24.35 13.01 35.73
N ILE A 59 24.79 14.12 35.13
CA ILE A 59 24.50 15.45 35.70
C ILE A 59 23.18 15.92 35.11
N THR A 60 22.12 15.61 35.84
CA THR A 60 20.97 16.50 35.93
C THR A 60 21.45 17.92 36.26
N GLY A 61 21.15 18.89 35.39
CA GLY A 61 21.01 20.29 35.79
C GLY A 61 22.24 21.17 35.60
N LEU A 62 22.49 21.59 34.36
CA LEU A 62 22.71 23.01 34.12
C LEU A 62 21.43 23.49 33.42
N SER A 63 20.56 24.17 34.17
CA SER A 63 19.48 24.96 33.60
C SER A 63 20.05 26.32 33.25
N ALA A 64 19.81 26.81 32.05
CA ALA A 64 19.85 28.27 31.83
C ALA A 64 18.85 28.94 32.81
N GLU A 65 19.01 30.24 33.07
CA GLU A 65 18.13 30.99 34.00
C GLU A 65 16.62 30.87 33.68
N ASP A 66 16.28 30.39 32.47
CA ASP A 66 14.93 30.13 31.97
C ASP A 66 14.45 28.66 32.08
N GLY A 67 15.25 27.75 32.65
CA GLY A 67 14.87 26.34 32.84
C GLY A 67 15.14 25.40 31.66
N THR A 68 15.83 25.85 30.60
CA THR A 68 16.13 25.02 29.43
C THR A 68 17.18 23.94 29.74
N LYS A 69 16.90 22.67 29.39
CA LYS A 69 17.84 21.53 29.56
C LYS A 69 18.98 21.61 28.53
N ILE A 70 20.22 21.80 28.99
CA ILE A 70 21.42 21.86 28.13
C ILE A 70 21.79 20.47 27.57
N SER A 71 22.11 20.42 26.28
CA SER A 71 22.76 19.27 25.65
C SER A 71 24.22 19.17 26.12
N ILE A 72 24.48 18.45 27.21
CA ILE A 72 25.84 18.21 27.77
C ILE A 72 26.75 17.41 26.81
N LEU A 73 26.14 16.79 25.81
CA LEU A 73 26.77 15.79 24.96
C LEU A 73 27.76 16.40 23.93
N ASP A 74 27.43 17.58 23.39
CA ASP A 74 28.29 18.27 22.42
C ASP A 74 29.50 18.91 23.11
N ILE A 75 29.30 19.50 24.29
CA ILE A 75 30.39 20.08 25.10
C ILE A 75 31.40 18.98 25.47
N THR A 76 30.91 17.80 25.86
CA THR A 76 31.78 16.65 26.19
C THR A 76 32.59 16.19 24.98
N LEU A 77 31.97 16.08 23.81
CA LEU A 77 32.68 15.70 22.57
C LEU A 77 33.73 16.74 22.19
N LEU A 78 33.38 18.03 22.25
CA LEU A 78 34.30 19.13 21.90
C LEU A 78 35.47 19.21 22.88
N ASN A 79 35.24 19.01 24.18
CA ASN A 79 36.33 18.90 25.17
C ASN A 79 37.23 17.68 24.88
N ASN A 80 36.65 16.53 24.52
CA ASN A 80 37.47 15.39 24.10
C ASN A 80 38.32 15.67 22.85
N ILE A 81 37.81 16.44 21.88
CA ILE A 81 38.57 16.89 20.71
C ILE A 81 39.72 17.83 21.10
N GLN A 82 39.52 18.64 22.14
CA GLN A 82 40.51 19.57 22.65
C GLN A 82 41.54 18.91 23.58
N ASN A 83 41.26 17.71 24.08
CA ASN A 83 42.14 17.01 25.02
C ASN A 83 43.46 16.62 24.36
N GLY A 84 44.58 17.02 24.98
CA GLY A 84 45.92 16.69 24.49
C GLY A 84 46.39 17.53 23.30
N ILE A 85 45.71 18.63 22.98
CA ILE A 85 46.15 19.62 22.00
C ILE A 85 47.04 20.65 22.70
N HIS A 86 48.13 21.07 22.04
CA HIS A 86 49.00 22.11 22.59
C HIS A 86 48.25 23.45 22.73
N ALA A 87 48.61 24.25 23.73
CA ALA A 87 47.92 25.51 24.01
C ALA A 87 48.06 26.54 22.87
N ASP A 88 49.13 26.46 22.09
CA ASP A 88 49.43 27.29 20.91
C ASP A 88 48.86 26.71 19.60
N GLN A 89 47.97 25.72 19.69
CA GLN A 89 47.32 25.10 18.54
C GLN A 89 45.80 25.30 18.61
N CYS A 90 45.19 25.45 17.44
CA CYS A 90 43.74 25.60 17.34
C CYS A 90 43.13 24.51 16.45
N ASN A 91 42.03 23.90 16.90
CA ASN A 91 41.23 23.02 16.05
C ASN A 91 40.15 23.82 15.30
N ILE A 92 39.85 23.39 14.08
CA ILE A 92 38.66 23.84 13.35
C ILE A 92 37.63 22.72 13.45
N VAL A 93 36.40 23.02 13.86
CA VAL A 93 35.34 22.02 14.01
C VAL A 93 34.08 22.44 13.27
N HIS A 94 33.64 21.62 12.33
CA HIS A 94 32.40 21.78 11.57
C HIS A 94 31.32 20.84 12.14
N ILE A 95 30.18 21.39 12.57
CA ILE A 95 29.04 20.61 13.08
C ILE A 95 27.85 20.70 12.12
N TYR A 96 27.48 19.55 11.55
CA TYR A 96 26.32 19.38 10.67
C TYR A 96 25.17 18.64 11.39
N SER A 97 24.68 19.15 12.53
CA SER A 97 23.72 18.45 13.42
C SER A 97 22.68 19.38 14.07
N CYS A 98 21.56 18.82 14.57
CA CYS A 98 20.49 19.53 15.31
C CYS A 98 21.02 20.34 16.48
N TYR A 99 22.10 19.87 17.09
CA TYR A 99 22.62 20.41 18.33
C TYR A 99 23.68 21.50 18.12
N SER A 100 23.90 21.90 16.86
CA SER A 100 24.88 22.94 16.50
C SER A 100 24.67 24.26 17.26
N GLY A 101 23.41 24.65 17.52
CA GLY A 101 23.09 25.84 18.30
C GLY A 101 23.54 25.77 19.77
N ALA A 102 23.41 24.60 20.42
CA ALA A 102 23.79 24.45 21.83
C ALA A 102 25.31 24.56 22.02
N ALA A 103 26.09 23.96 21.11
CA ALA A 103 27.55 24.06 21.12
C ALA A 103 28.03 25.52 21.07
N GLN A 104 27.32 26.36 20.31
CA GLN A 104 27.68 27.77 20.15
C GLN A 104 27.34 28.62 21.38
N HIS A 105 26.22 28.37 22.06
CA HIS A 105 25.83 29.08 23.28
C HIS A 105 26.72 28.75 24.49
N HIS A 106 27.39 27.59 24.48
CA HIS A 106 28.20 27.11 25.60
C HIS A 106 29.69 26.99 25.27
N LEU A 107 30.18 27.80 24.32
CA LEU A 107 31.57 27.79 23.88
C LEU A 107 32.55 28.13 25.04
N ASN A 108 32.10 28.91 26.02
CA ASN A 108 32.84 29.20 27.25
C ASN A 108 33.11 27.96 28.12
N CYS A 109 32.32 26.88 27.97
CA CYS A 109 32.53 25.62 28.69
C CYS A 109 33.52 24.68 27.97
N ILE A 110 34.04 25.06 26.81
CA ILE A 110 34.99 24.28 26.04
C ILE A 110 36.41 24.75 26.39
N HIS A 111 37.31 23.83 26.75
CA HIS A 111 38.69 24.20 27.05
C HIS A 111 39.54 24.37 25.78
N GLY A 112 40.62 25.15 25.88
CA GLY A 112 41.54 25.40 24.77
C GLY A 112 40.97 26.30 23.67
N ASN A 113 41.69 26.30 22.54
CA ASN A 113 41.44 27.14 21.39
C ASN A 113 40.67 26.37 20.31
N ILE A 114 39.59 26.98 19.82
CA ILE A 114 38.70 26.34 18.83
C ILE A 114 38.07 27.36 17.90
N VAL A 115 38.07 27.04 16.60
CA VAL A 115 37.19 27.65 15.61
C VAL A 115 36.01 26.71 15.39
N LEU A 116 34.83 27.12 15.84
CA LEU A 116 33.61 26.35 15.70
C LEU A 116 32.76 26.89 14.55
N CYS A 117 32.53 26.05 13.55
CA CYS A 117 31.64 26.31 12.42
C CYS A 117 30.36 25.48 12.58
N THR A 118 29.22 26.15 12.67
CA THR A 118 27.90 25.54 12.75
C THR A 118 27.11 25.82 11.48
N TYR A 119 26.26 24.87 11.11
CA TYR A 119 25.33 24.97 9.99
C TYR A 119 23.92 24.70 10.49
N ASN A 120 22.93 24.93 9.61
CA ASN A 120 21.51 24.62 9.75
C ASN A 120 21.19 23.75 10.95
N LYS A 121 20.35 24.27 11.87
CA LYS A 121 19.81 23.51 13.00
C LYS A 121 19.05 22.30 12.46
N ALA A 122 19.74 21.17 12.29
CA ALA A 122 19.20 19.97 11.65
C ALA A 122 18.27 19.24 12.63
N SER A 123 17.09 19.79 12.86
CA SER A 123 16.04 19.24 13.74
C SER A 123 15.50 17.89 13.24
N ASP A 124 15.91 17.41 12.06
CA ASP A 124 15.43 16.14 11.52
C ASP A 124 16.46 15.47 10.60
N VAL A 125 16.36 14.14 10.53
CA VAL A 125 17.20 13.19 9.77
C VAL A 125 17.25 13.51 8.27
N ASN A 126 16.49 14.50 7.79
CA ASN A 126 16.28 14.76 6.37
C ASN A 126 16.98 16.03 5.84
N VAL A 127 17.73 16.77 6.67
CA VAL A 127 18.67 17.82 6.20
C VAL A 127 20.02 17.22 5.76
N ILE A 128 20.13 15.88 5.70
CA ILE A 128 21.35 15.16 5.25
C ILE A 128 21.86 15.68 3.91
N LEU A 129 20.98 16.03 2.95
CA LEU A 129 21.42 16.53 1.65
C LEU A 129 22.08 17.91 1.74
N LEU A 130 21.59 18.81 2.58
CA LEU A 130 22.22 20.12 2.79
C LEU A 130 23.50 20.00 3.63
N ALA A 131 23.49 19.14 4.65
CA ALA A 131 24.68 18.79 5.42
C ALA A 131 25.78 18.20 4.53
N GLN A 132 25.44 17.20 3.72
CA GLN A 132 26.33 16.60 2.71
C GLN A 132 26.79 17.66 1.72
N SER A 133 25.90 18.51 1.22
CA SER A 133 26.29 19.56 0.26
C SER A 133 27.26 20.59 0.88
N ASN A 134 27.13 20.91 2.17
CA ASN A 134 28.06 21.81 2.86
C ASN A 134 29.39 21.12 3.16
N TYR A 135 29.35 19.84 3.56
CA TYR A 135 30.53 19.00 3.71
C TYR A 135 31.30 18.89 2.39
N ASP A 136 30.64 18.45 1.32
CA ASP A 136 31.20 18.32 -0.02
C ASP A 136 31.82 19.63 -0.49
N ALA A 137 31.12 20.76 -0.31
CA ALA A 137 31.65 22.08 -0.69
C ALA A 137 32.94 22.43 0.06
N ARG A 138 33.05 22.07 1.34
CA ARG A 138 34.24 22.35 2.16
C ARG A 138 35.41 21.41 1.82
N ILE A 139 35.14 20.17 1.43
CA ILE A 139 36.17 19.17 1.12
C ILE A 139 36.57 19.09 -0.35
N LYS A 140 35.81 19.71 -1.27
CA LYS A 140 36.02 19.62 -2.72
C LYS A 140 37.41 20.09 -3.16
N ASN A 141 37.91 21.13 -2.52
CA ASN A 141 39.23 21.72 -2.79
C ASN A 141 40.01 21.79 -1.48
N ASP A 142 41.34 21.74 -1.55
CA ASP A 142 42.23 21.98 -0.40
C ASP A 142 42.37 23.49 -0.08
N SER A 143 41.29 24.25 -0.28
CA SER A 143 41.22 25.66 0.08
C SER A 143 41.27 25.83 1.60
N SER A 144 41.77 26.98 2.04
CA SER A 144 41.65 27.43 3.42
C SER A 144 40.18 27.59 3.84
N LEU A 145 39.93 27.69 5.15
CA LEU A 145 38.59 27.97 5.68
C LEU A 145 38.08 29.33 5.16
N ILE A 146 38.94 30.35 5.08
CA ILE A 146 38.52 31.69 4.69
C ILE A 146 38.18 31.81 3.20
N GLU A 147 38.93 31.13 2.33
CA GLU A 147 38.58 31.02 0.91
C GLU A 147 37.28 30.25 0.70
N TYR A 148 37.07 29.17 1.46
CA TYR A 148 35.80 28.44 1.44
C TYR A 148 34.63 29.35 1.81
N ILE A 149 34.77 30.16 2.87
CA ILE A 149 33.73 31.11 3.29
C ILE A 149 33.49 32.16 2.21
N ARG A 150 34.54 32.77 1.62
CA ARG A 150 34.41 33.72 0.50
C ARG A 150 33.66 33.13 -0.67
N ASP A 151 34.08 31.95 -1.14
CA ASP A 151 33.58 31.36 -2.39
C ASP A 151 32.17 30.78 -2.25
N ASN A 152 31.77 30.43 -1.03
CA ASN A 152 30.47 29.83 -0.72
C ASN A 152 29.57 30.71 0.14
N PHE A 153 29.90 31.99 0.34
CA PHE A 153 29.19 32.89 1.26
C PHE A 153 27.67 32.91 1.02
N HIS A 154 27.27 32.96 -0.26
CA HIS A 154 25.87 32.90 -0.71
C HIS A 154 25.14 31.63 -0.24
N LEU A 155 25.80 30.47 -0.29
CA LEU A 155 25.24 29.19 0.16
C LEU A 155 25.24 29.07 1.69
N LEU A 156 26.23 29.64 2.37
CA LEU A 156 26.32 29.70 3.83
C LEU A 156 25.22 30.59 4.42
N ALA A 157 24.90 31.71 3.74
CA ALA A 157 23.77 32.56 4.12
C ALA A 157 22.42 31.84 4.05
N ALA A 158 22.27 30.90 3.11
CA ALA A 158 21.13 29.98 3.04
C ALA A 158 21.32 28.67 3.81
N SER A 159 22.21 28.66 4.81
CA SER A 159 22.48 27.49 5.65
C SER A 159 22.59 27.80 7.14
N ASP A 160 22.00 28.90 7.61
CA ASP A 160 22.08 29.39 8.99
C ASP A 160 23.51 29.25 9.57
N PHE A 161 24.51 29.57 8.75
CA PHE A 161 25.91 29.34 9.06
C PHE A 161 26.37 30.28 10.17
N SER A 162 27.09 29.75 11.14
CA SER A 162 27.80 30.59 12.09
C SER A 162 29.23 30.12 12.30
N ILE A 163 30.10 31.06 12.65
CA ILE A 163 31.49 30.83 12.98
C ILE A 163 31.83 31.54 14.29
N SER A 164 32.49 30.80 15.17
CA SER A 164 32.91 31.26 16.48
C SER A 164 34.39 30.98 16.68
N TYR A 165 35.15 32.00 17.04
CA TYR A 165 36.56 31.87 17.43
C TYR A 165 36.63 31.96 18.94
N LYS A 166 37.06 30.89 19.61
CA LYS A 166 37.52 30.93 20.99
C LYS A 166 39.04 30.86 21.00
N LEU A 167 39.69 32.00 21.26
CA LEU A 167 41.14 32.16 21.24
C LEU A 167 41.57 32.88 22.52
N ASP A 168 42.49 32.28 23.28
CA ASP A 168 43.00 32.84 24.55
C ASP A 168 41.87 33.29 25.49
N ASP A 169 40.85 32.43 25.61
CA ASP A 169 39.60 32.63 26.37
C ASP A 169 38.72 33.82 25.94
N GLN A 170 39.06 34.50 24.85
CA GLN A 170 38.19 35.46 24.17
C GLN A 170 37.28 34.75 23.15
N ILE A 171 36.03 35.21 23.03
CA ILE A 171 35.04 34.62 22.12
C ILE A 171 34.56 35.68 21.12
N TYR A 172 34.72 35.37 19.83
CA TYR A 172 34.25 36.19 18.71
C TYR A 172 33.25 35.40 17.89
N ASN A 173 32.05 35.95 17.68
CA ASN A 173 30.97 35.25 16.99
C ASN A 173 30.49 36.03 15.76
N PHE A 174 30.26 35.30 14.66
CA PHE A 174 29.56 35.80 13.49
C PHE A 174 28.52 34.76 13.04
N SER A 175 27.34 35.22 12.67
CA SER A 175 26.23 34.35 12.26
C SER A 175 25.49 34.92 11.06
N LEU A 176 25.11 34.04 10.16
CA LEU A 176 24.20 34.27 9.06
C LEU A 176 22.88 33.55 9.35
N SER A 177 21.77 34.15 8.94
CA SER A 177 20.45 33.54 9.04
C SER A 177 19.76 33.63 7.69
N ALA A 178 19.10 32.54 7.30
CA ALA A 178 18.26 32.49 6.12
C ALA A 178 16.94 33.28 6.29
N ASP A 179 16.60 33.73 7.50
CA ASP A 179 15.30 34.37 7.81
C ASP A 179 15.03 35.66 7.04
N GLU A 180 16.08 36.43 6.72
CA GLU A 180 15.94 37.61 5.86
C GLU A 180 15.69 37.21 4.40
N ILE A 181 16.31 36.13 3.92
CA ILE A 181 16.14 35.61 2.56
C ILE A 181 14.71 35.09 2.35
N LYS A 182 14.13 34.41 3.37
CA LYS A 182 12.75 33.90 3.34
C LYS A 182 11.68 34.97 3.09
N LYS A 183 12.01 36.23 3.39
CA LYS A 183 11.08 37.38 3.33
C LYS A 183 11.31 38.25 2.08
N MET A 184 12.32 37.94 1.27
CA MET A 184 12.60 38.67 0.04
C MET A 184 11.45 38.48 -0.95
N LYS A 185 11.06 39.56 -1.64
CA LYS A 185 10.01 39.50 -2.65
C LYS A 185 10.55 39.05 -4.01
N SER A 186 11.85 39.25 -4.22
CA SER A 186 12.52 39.04 -5.50
C SER A 186 13.94 38.51 -5.31
N ILE A 187 14.38 37.65 -6.23
CA ILE A 187 15.74 37.11 -6.24
C ILE A 187 16.81 38.19 -6.46
N GLU A 188 16.43 39.32 -7.06
CA GLU A 188 17.26 40.49 -7.32
C GLU A 188 17.66 41.26 -6.04
N GLU A 189 16.96 41.05 -4.92
CA GLU A 189 17.33 41.62 -3.61
C GLU A 189 18.56 40.92 -3.02
N LEU A 190 18.80 39.67 -3.43
CA LEU A 190 19.79 38.79 -2.81
C LEU A 190 21.24 39.28 -2.96
N PRO A 191 21.72 39.74 -4.14
CA PRO A 191 23.10 40.22 -4.28
C PRO A 191 23.45 41.38 -3.33
N ALA A 192 22.57 42.38 -3.21
CA ALA A 192 22.80 43.53 -2.33
C ALA A 192 22.81 43.12 -0.85
N PHE A 193 21.90 42.22 -0.46
CA PHE A 193 21.89 41.64 0.89
C PHE A 193 23.18 40.87 1.19
N LEU A 194 23.61 39.99 0.27
CA LEU A 194 24.81 39.18 0.43
C LEU A 194 26.07 40.05 0.53
N HIS A 195 26.18 41.10 -0.30
CA HIS A 195 27.30 42.03 -0.24
C HIS A 195 27.39 42.72 1.13
N LYS A 196 26.27 43.26 1.63
CA LYS A 196 26.20 43.89 2.96
C LYS A 196 26.61 42.93 4.09
N LYS A 197 26.17 41.66 4.03
CA LYS A 197 26.54 40.65 5.03
C LYS A 197 28.01 40.24 4.89
N TYR A 198 28.54 40.19 3.66
CA TYR A 198 29.95 39.90 3.40
C TYR A 198 30.86 41.01 3.94
N ASP A 199 30.52 42.28 3.75
CA ASP A 199 31.26 43.41 4.33
C ASP A 199 31.34 43.33 5.86
N ALA A 200 30.24 42.93 6.51
CA ALA A 200 30.22 42.71 7.95
C ALA A 200 31.15 41.56 8.36
N PHE A 201 31.20 40.48 7.58
CA PHE A 201 32.12 39.37 7.79
C PHE A 201 33.59 39.78 7.58
N VAL A 202 33.90 40.54 6.53
CA VAL A 202 35.24 41.09 6.27
C VAL A 202 35.72 41.92 7.45
N LYS A 203 34.88 42.82 7.98
CA LYS A 203 35.20 43.63 9.18
C LYS A 203 35.44 42.74 10.41
N PHE A 204 34.58 41.75 10.62
CA PHE A 204 34.71 40.79 11.71
C PHE A 204 36.04 40.02 11.64
N TYR A 205 36.34 39.41 10.50
CA TYR A 205 37.55 38.61 10.32
C TYR A 205 38.81 39.47 10.38
N THR A 206 38.81 40.66 9.76
CA THR A 206 39.97 41.56 9.75
C THR A 206 40.38 41.98 11.17
N LYS A 207 39.40 42.20 12.07
CA LYS A 207 39.66 42.51 13.48
C LYS A 207 40.43 41.38 14.17
N ILE A 208 39.94 40.15 14.04
CA ILE A 208 40.52 38.98 14.70
C ILE A 208 41.89 38.65 14.07
N TYR A 209 41.99 38.74 12.74
CA TYR A 209 43.24 38.52 12.01
C TYR A 209 44.36 39.46 12.53
N ALA A 210 44.07 40.75 12.67
CA ALA A 210 45.05 41.72 13.16
C ALA A 210 45.60 41.37 14.54
N GLU A 211 44.80 40.74 15.39
CA GLU A 211 45.15 40.36 16.75
C GLU A 211 45.89 39.01 16.82
N TYR A 212 45.48 38.03 16.02
CA TYR A 212 45.86 36.62 16.23
C TYR A 212 46.67 35.96 15.10
N HIS A 213 46.88 36.60 13.95
CA HIS A 213 47.50 35.95 12.79
C HIS A 213 48.94 35.44 13.04
N GLU A 214 49.71 36.10 13.91
CA GLU A 214 51.06 35.64 14.28
C GLU A 214 51.02 34.48 15.29
N SER A 215 50.02 34.45 16.17
CA SER A 215 49.90 33.43 17.22
C SER A 215 49.30 32.13 16.70
N TYR A 216 48.39 32.20 15.74
CA TYR A 216 47.69 31.04 15.17
C TYR A 216 47.74 31.04 13.63
N PRO A 217 48.95 30.95 13.03
CA PRO A 217 49.13 31.04 11.58
C PRO A 217 48.46 29.90 10.80
N GLU A 218 48.15 28.78 11.44
CA GLU A 218 47.47 27.63 10.84
C GLU A 218 46.00 27.89 10.51
N ILE A 219 45.33 28.78 11.25
CA ILE A 219 43.94 29.19 10.99
C ILE A 219 43.84 30.57 10.31
N PHE A 220 44.86 31.43 10.47
CA PHE A 220 44.95 32.77 9.86
C PHE A 220 46.01 32.84 8.75
N ASN A 221 46.06 31.81 7.90
CA ASN A 221 47.05 31.71 6.83
C ASN A 221 46.85 32.72 5.70
N LEU A 222 45.67 33.33 5.58
CA LEU A 222 45.32 34.27 4.52
C LEU A 222 44.53 35.47 5.06
N LYS A 223 44.77 36.64 4.45
CA LYS A 223 43.88 37.80 4.59
C LYS A 223 42.62 37.55 3.76
N ILE A 224 41.48 38.02 4.25
CA ILE A 224 40.24 37.95 3.50
C ILE A 224 40.23 39.00 2.37
N GLU A 225 39.82 38.59 1.17
CA GLU A 225 39.59 39.51 0.08
C GLU A 225 38.33 40.36 0.34
N PRO A 226 38.37 41.67 0.01
CA PRO A 226 37.27 42.58 0.33
C PRO A 226 36.02 42.32 -0.49
N GLU A 227 36.16 41.73 -1.69
CA GLU A 227 35.03 41.47 -2.59
C GLU A 227 34.61 40.00 -2.54
N PRO A 228 33.29 39.70 -2.46
CA PRO A 228 32.81 38.34 -2.56
C PRO A 228 32.90 37.83 -4.00
N LYS A 229 32.82 36.51 -4.16
CA LYS A 229 32.68 35.87 -5.47
C LYS A 229 31.47 36.44 -6.24
N ALA A 230 31.66 36.77 -7.51
CA ALA A 230 30.57 37.15 -8.42
C ALA A 230 29.56 36.00 -8.59
N LEU A 231 28.26 36.31 -8.48
CA LEU A 231 27.18 35.33 -8.52
C LEU A 231 26.47 35.34 -9.87
N THR A 232 26.21 34.16 -10.40
CA THR A 232 25.36 33.96 -11.59
C THR A 232 23.89 33.82 -11.17
N GLN A 233 22.95 33.95 -12.12
CA GLN A 233 21.53 33.67 -11.85
C GLN A 233 21.29 32.26 -11.30
N ALA A 234 22.05 31.26 -11.78
CA ALA A 234 21.98 29.90 -11.28
C ALA A 234 22.42 29.78 -9.82
N ASP A 235 23.43 30.57 -9.39
CA ASP A 235 23.86 30.60 -8.00
C ASP A 235 22.76 31.20 -7.11
N LEU A 236 22.10 32.28 -7.56
CA LEU A 236 20.99 32.89 -6.82
C LEU A 236 19.82 31.92 -6.67
N ILE A 237 19.45 31.21 -7.75
CA ILE A 237 18.39 30.19 -7.74
C ILE A 237 18.76 29.07 -6.75
N ARG A 238 20.03 28.68 -6.70
CA ARG A 238 20.53 27.67 -5.76
C ARG A 238 20.40 28.13 -4.30
N VAL A 239 20.61 29.41 -4.01
CA VAL A 239 20.37 29.97 -2.67
C VAL A 239 18.90 29.85 -2.30
N PHE A 240 17.99 30.32 -3.16
CA PHE A 240 16.55 30.21 -2.90
C PHE A 240 16.07 28.76 -2.73
N ASN A 241 16.54 27.84 -3.59
CA ASN A 241 16.24 26.41 -3.45
C ASN A 241 16.63 25.87 -2.07
N ARG A 242 17.80 26.24 -1.54
CA ARG A 242 18.21 25.83 -0.19
C ARG A 242 17.28 26.40 0.88
N VAL A 243 16.89 27.66 0.77
CA VAL A 243 16.00 28.30 1.75
C VAL A 243 14.60 27.70 1.71
N VAL A 244 14.05 27.42 0.53
CA VAL A 244 12.75 26.73 0.37
C VAL A 244 12.81 25.34 1.00
N VAL A 245 13.86 24.57 0.70
CA VAL A 245 14.08 23.25 1.32
C VAL A 245 14.09 23.38 2.84
N LEU A 246 14.88 24.30 3.40
CA LEU A 246 14.94 24.50 4.85
C LEU A 246 13.60 24.85 5.48
N GLU A 247 12.84 25.72 4.83
CA GLU A 247 11.53 26.15 5.33
C GLU A 247 10.48 25.03 5.25
N VAL A 248 10.54 24.18 4.23
CA VAL A 248 9.71 22.96 4.10
C VAL A 248 10.07 21.92 5.16
N TYR A 249 11.35 21.75 5.46
CA TYR A 249 11.79 20.80 6.49
C TYR A 249 11.46 21.28 7.91
N ASN A 250 11.54 22.58 8.17
CA ASN A 250 11.20 23.21 9.45
C ASN A 250 9.78 23.80 9.47
N PHE A 251 8.87 23.20 8.68
CA PHE A 251 7.54 23.76 8.44
C PHE A 251 6.78 24.04 9.74
N ASN A 252 6.33 25.27 9.90
CA ASN A 252 5.50 25.74 11.00
C ASN A 252 4.36 26.64 10.47
N LYS A 253 3.54 27.19 11.37
CA LYS A 253 2.37 28.00 11.01
C LYS A 253 2.69 29.20 10.09
N SER A 254 3.88 29.78 10.17
CA SER A 254 4.29 30.92 9.33
C SER A 254 4.95 30.50 8.00
N SER A 255 5.38 29.24 7.88
CA SER A 255 6.20 28.76 6.76
C SER A 255 5.50 28.81 5.42
N LEU A 256 4.18 28.56 5.38
CA LEU A 256 3.43 28.55 4.14
C LEU A 256 3.47 29.91 3.43
N SER A 257 3.37 31.02 4.17
CA SER A 257 3.44 32.36 3.57
C SER A 257 4.82 32.63 2.98
N ASN A 258 5.89 32.27 3.70
CA ASN A 258 7.27 32.44 3.23
C ASN A 258 7.53 31.60 1.98
N ILE A 259 7.07 30.34 1.98
CA ILE A 259 7.20 29.43 0.83
C ILE A 259 6.47 30.01 -0.38
N LYS A 260 5.21 30.46 -0.22
CA LYS A 260 4.46 31.11 -1.31
C LYS A 260 5.21 32.31 -1.90
N THR A 261 5.80 33.16 -1.06
CA THR A 261 6.59 34.31 -1.53
C THR A 261 7.82 33.87 -2.31
N MET A 262 8.55 32.86 -1.82
CA MET A 262 9.74 32.32 -2.51
C MET A 262 9.37 31.64 -3.83
N LEU A 263 8.23 30.96 -3.91
CA LEU A 263 7.74 30.32 -5.14
C LEU A 263 7.29 31.32 -6.22
N ASN A 264 7.34 32.63 -5.99
CA ASN A 264 7.15 33.60 -7.08
C ASN A 264 8.35 33.65 -8.04
N GLN A 265 9.49 33.03 -7.69
CA GLN A 265 10.69 33.01 -8.52
C GLN A 265 10.67 31.83 -9.48
N GLU A 266 11.07 32.02 -10.74
CA GLU A 266 11.16 30.93 -11.73
C GLU A 266 12.41 30.06 -11.53
N GLY A 267 12.33 28.78 -11.92
CA GLY A 267 13.48 27.87 -11.97
C GLY A 267 13.85 27.17 -10.65
N LEU A 268 12.99 27.21 -9.63
CA LEU A 268 13.20 26.48 -8.38
C LEU A 268 12.96 24.97 -8.57
N ASN A 269 13.84 24.15 -7.99
CA ASN A 269 13.69 22.71 -7.95
C ASN A 269 13.04 22.31 -6.63
N ILE A 270 11.76 21.93 -6.69
CA ILE A 270 10.93 21.62 -5.53
C ILE A 270 10.59 20.13 -5.37
N ASN A 271 11.20 19.24 -6.17
CA ASN A 271 10.90 17.80 -6.13
C ASN A 271 11.08 17.20 -4.72
N ILE A 272 12.19 17.54 -4.06
CA ILE A 272 12.48 17.10 -2.68
C ILE A 272 11.46 17.68 -1.69
N CYS A 273 10.96 18.90 -1.95
CA CYS A 273 9.95 19.53 -1.13
C CYS A 273 8.59 18.83 -1.26
N ILE A 274 8.22 18.39 -2.47
CA ILE A 274 7.00 17.62 -2.72
C ILE A 274 7.06 16.28 -1.99
N ASP A 275 8.16 15.51 -2.13
CA ASP A 275 8.35 14.25 -1.38
C ASP A 275 8.21 14.48 0.13
N ARG A 276 8.80 15.56 0.65
CA ARG A 276 8.68 15.89 2.07
C ARG A 276 7.25 16.24 2.48
N ALA A 277 6.53 17.04 1.69
CA ALA A 277 5.14 17.40 1.96
C ALA A 277 4.24 16.14 2.00
N ILE A 278 4.47 15.19 1.09
CA ILE A 278 3.80 13.89 1.08
C ILE A 278 4.10 13.14 2.37
N ARG A 279 5.39 12.94 2.73
CA ARG A 279 5.78 12.21 3.95
C ARG A 279 5.23 12.83 5.23
N GLN A 280 5.16 14.16 5.29
CA GLN A 280 4.57 14.89 6.42
C GLN A 280 3.03 14.79 6.45
N GLY A 281 2.39 14.45 5.33
CA GLY A 281 0.95 14.53 5.19
C GLY A 281 0.39 15.93 5.16
N ASN A 282 1.21 16.89 4.75
CA ASN A 282 0.82 18.28 4.74
C ASN A 282 0.17 18.63 3.38
N CYS A 283 -1.15 18.42 3.28
CA CYS A 283 -1.88 18.68 2.04
C CYS A 283 -1.81 20.15 1.60
N GLU A 284 -1.86 21.10 2.53
CA GLU A 284 -1.83 22.53 2.19
C GLU A 284 -0.50 22.93 1.58
N LEU A 285 0.62 22.46 2.17
CA LEU A 285 1.95 22.63 1.59
C LEU A 285 2.07 21.95 0.24
N LEU A 286 1.57 20.72 0.12
CA LEU A 286 1.63 19.96 -1.13
C LEU A 286 0.92 20.70 -2.27
N ILE A 287 -0.30 21.19 -2.06
CA ILE A 287 -1.05 21.96 -3.05
C ILE A 287 -0.28 23.23 -3.43
N CYS A 288 0.31 23.92 -2.44
CA CYS A 288 1.14 25.10 -2.69
C CYS A 288 2.33 24.79 -3.62
N LEU A 289 3.00 23.65 -3.41
CA LEU A 289 4.14 23.21 -4.22
C LEU A 289 3.69 22.76 -5.62
N LEU A 290 2.61 22.00 -5.73
CA LEU A 290 2.08 21.52 -7.01
C LEU A 290 1.61 22.69 -7.91
N ASN A 291 0.98 23.71 -7.32
CA ASN A 291 0.59 24.93 -8.05
C ASN A 291 1.78 25.67 -8.66
N TYR A 292 2.93 25.69 -7.97
CA TYR A 292 4.15 26.26 -8.55
C TYR A 292 4.72 25.37 -9.65
N TYR A 293 4.71 24.05 -9.43
CA TYR A 293 5.31 23.10 -10.34
C TYR A 293 4.72 23.24 -11.76
N ASN A 294 3.42 23.56 -11.87
CA ASN A 294 2.65 23.94 -13.08
C ASN A 294 2.92 23.13 -14.38
N THR A 295 3.68 22.05 -14.29
CA THR A 295 3.84 21.05 -15.34
C THR A 295 2.73 20.03 -15.11
N LYS A 296 1.99 19.75 -16.17
CA LYS A 296 0.90 18.77 -16.16
C LYS A 296 1.40 17.33 -15.94
N GLU A 297 2.71 17.12 -15.82
CA GLU A 297 3.33 15.81 -15.64
C GLU A 297 3.99 15.76 -14.26
N VAL A 298 3.20 15.39 -13.26
CA VAL A 298 3.75 14.95 -11.98
C VAL A 298 4.54 13.68 -12.25
N GLU A 299 5.84 13.69 -11.89
CA GLU A 299 6.71 12.53 -12.11
C GLU A 299 6.09 11.27 -11.49
N PRO A 300 6.06 10.11 -12.18
CA PRO A 300 5.39 8.89 -11.70
C PRO A 300 5.75 8.48 -10.27
N TYR A 301 7.02 8.69 -9.86
CA TYR A 301 7.47 8.35 -8.51
C TYR A 301 6.74 9.13 -7.40
N ILE A 302 6.23 10.33 -7.68
CA ILE A 302 5.45 11.13 -6.72
C ILE A 302 4.10 10.48 -6.45
N LEU A 303 3.47 9.94 -7.49
CA LEU A 303 2.23 9.19 -7.36
C LEU A 303 2.47 7.92 -6.53
N ASP A 304 3.55 7.18 -6.82
CA ASP A 304 3.92 5.98 -6.06
C ASP A 304 4.12 6.30 -4.57
N LYS A 305 4.79 7.42 -4.24
CA LYS A 305 4.98 7.87 -2.84
C LYS A 305 3.67 8.20 -2.14
N ALA A 306 2.71 8.79 -2.85
CA ALA A 306 1.39 9.09 -2.31
C ALA A 306 0.59 7.81 -2.01
N ILE A 307 0.67 6.83 -2.92
CA ILE A 307 0.05 5.51 -2.76
C ILE A 307 0.68 4.76 -1.59
N GLU A 308 2.02 4.72 -1.50
CA GLU A 308 2.75 4.11 -0.38
C GLU A 308 2.28 4.67 0.96
N ARG A 309 2.12 6.00 1.04
CA ARG A 309 1.63 6.68 2.24
C ARG A 309 0.17 6.30 2.58
N GLY A 310 -0.68 6.15 1.57
CA GLY A 310 -2.09 5.76 1.75
C GLY A 310 -2.99 6.83 2.34
N ASP A 311 -2.62 8.10 2.22
CA ASP A 311 -3.50 9.19 2.60
C ASP A 311 -4.25 9.67 1.37
N ILE A 312 -5.57 9.47 1.40
CA ILE A 312 -6.48 9.79 0.32
C ILE A 312 -6.47 11.29 -0.04
N ASN A 313 -6.26 12.18 0.92
CA ASN A 313 -6.28 13.63 0.66
C ASN A 313 -5.02 14.06 -0.10
N ILE A 314 -3.86 13.48 0.25
CA ILE A 314 -2.62 13.71 -0.50
C ILE A 314 -2.73 13.14 -1.91
N LEU A 315 -3.28 11.93 -2.06
CA LEU A 315 -3.47 11.31 -3.36
C LEU A 315 -4.39 12.14 -4.26
N LYS A 316 -5.55 12.58 -3.75
CA LYS A 316 -6.48 13.44 -4.51
C LYS A 316 -5.82 14.75 -4.93
N ALA A 317 -5.10 15.40 -4.02
CA ALA A 317 -4.36 16.63 -4.35
C ALA A 317 -3.38 16.41 -5.52
N ILE A 318 -2.68 15.27 -5.56
CA ILE A 318 -1.77 14.93 -6.65
C ILE A 318 -2.53 14.63 -7.95
N LEU A 319 -3.58 13.82 -7.89
CA LEU A 319 -4.37 13.43 -9.06
C LEU A 319 -5.08 14.62 -9.72
N GLU A 320 -5.55 15.60 -8.93
CA GLU A 320 -6.15 16.84 -9.44
C GLU A 320 -5.14 17.76 -10.16
N HIS A 321 -3.85 17.66 -9.81
CA HIS A 321 -2.77 18.44 -10.42
C HIS A 321 -1.94 17.65 -11.44
N SER A 322 -2.33 16.41 -11.73
CA SER A 322 -1.59 15.50 -12.60
C SER A 322 -2.39 15.12 -13.83
N THR A 323 -1.74 15.10 -14.99
CA THR A 323 -2.26 14.45 -16.21
C THR A 323 -1.57 13.12 -16.48
N THR A 324 -0.73 12.65 -15.55
CA THR A 324 0.03 11.41 -15.67
C THR A 324 -0.94 10.25 -15.82
N LYS A 325 -0.81 9.53 -16.94
CA LYS A 325 -1.59 8.32 -17.19
C LYS A 325 -1.20 7.26 -16.17
N ILE A 326 -2.19 6.78 -15.41
CA ILE A 326 -1.99 5.72 -14.43
C ILE A 326 -1.84 4.40 -15.18
N GLY A 327 -0.64 3.84 -15.23
CA GLY A 327 -0.38 2.57 -15.91
C GLY A 327 -0.92 1.35 -15.15
N SER A 328 -0.94 0.20 -15.82
CA SER A 328 -1.36 -1.08 -15.23
C SER A 328 -0.51 -1.50 -14.03
N TYR A 329 0.79 -1.16 -14.02
CA TYR A 329 1.68 -1.45 -12.89
C TYR A 329 1.22 -0.76 -11.59
N THR A 330 0.97 0.55 -11.63
CA THR A 330 0.49 1.33 -10.49
C THR A 330 -0.88 0.82 -10.03
N LEU A 331 -1.78 0.51 -10.96
CA LEU A 331 -3.09 -0.07 -10.64
C LEU A 331 -2.94 -1.41 -9.91
N ASN A 332 -2.08 -2.30 -10.41
CA ASN A 332 -1.82 -3.57 -9.77
C ASN A 332 -1.27 -3.38 -8.35
N GLN A 333 -0.28 -2.49 -8.13
CA GLN A 333 0.25 -2.20 -6.79
C GLN A 333 -0.84 -1.75 -5.79
N VAL A 334 -1.78 -0.93 -6.23
CA VAL A 334 -2.88 -0.44 -5.39
C VAL A 334 -3.84 -1.56 -5.04
N ILE A 335 -4.16 -2.41 -6.03
CA ILE A 335 -4.92 -3.65 -5.80
C ILE A 335 -4.18 -4.55 -4.83
N GLU A 336 -2.85 -4.66 -4.95
CA GLU A 336 -2.06 -5.51 -4.05
C GLU A 336 -2.14 -5.08 -2.60
N ARG A 337 -2.23 -3.77 -2.38
CA ARG A 337 -2.34 -3.12 -1.08
C ARG A 337 -3.71 -3.30 -0.41
N GLY A 338 -4.77 -3.53 -1.19
CA GLY A 338 -6.12 -3.78 -0.66
C GLY A 338 -6.85 -2.56 -0.11
N ASP A 339 -6.36 -1.34 -0.39
CA ASP A 339 -7.00 -0.10 0.07
C ASP A 339 -8.04 0.38 -0.96
N VAL A 340 -9.31 0.07 -0.68
CA VAL A 340 -10.45 0.36 -1.57
C VAL A 340 -10.61 1.87 -1.83
N ASN A 341 -10.32 2.73 -0.85
CA ASN A 341 -10.49 4.18 -1.02
C ASN A 341 -9.44 4.75 -1.98
N ILE A 342 -8.19 4.31 -1.82
CA ILE A 342 -7.10 4.66 -2.72
C ILE A 342 -7.38 4.13 -4.14
N LEU A 343 -7.89 2.89 -4.25
CA LEU A 343 -8.27 2.30 -5.53
C LEU A 343 -9.37 3.12 -6.22
N LYS A 344 -10.45 3.49 -5.53
CA LYS A 344 -11.53 4.30 -6.11
C LYS A 344 -11.02 5.64 -6.62
N ALA A 345 -10.22 6.37 -5.83
CA ALA A 345 -9.64 7.63 -6.27
C ALA A 345 -8.74 7.47 -7.51
N ILE A 346 -8.00 6.37 -7.61
CA ILE A 346 -7.19 6.07 -8.79
C ILE A 346 -8.05 5.74 -10.01
N LEU A 347 -9.11 4.94 -9.84
CA LEU A 347 -10.01 4.56 -10.93
C LEU A 347 -10.81 5.75 -11.46
N GLU A 348 -11.20 6.70 -10.61
CA GLU A 348 -11.86 7.96 -11.02
C GLU A 348 -11.00 8.82 -11.96
N HIS A 349 -9.67 8.77 -11.80
CA HIS A 349 -8.71 9.55 -12.60
C HIS A 349 -7.99 8.70 -13.68
N SER A 350 -8.18 7.39 -13.68
CA SER A 350 -7.53 6.48 -14.63
C SER A 350 -8.29 6.45 -15.95
N THR A 351 -7.54 6.44 -17.06
CA THR A 351 -8.05 6.10 -18.40
C THR A 351 -7.63 4.70 -18.84
N THR A 352 -6.93 3.98 -17.97
CA THR A 352 -6.39 2.65 -18.28
C THR A 352 -7.49 1.61 -18.21
N LYS A 353 -7.66 0.90 -19.33
CA LYS A 353 -8.58 -0.23 -19.40
C LYS A 353 -8.11 -1.33 -18.43
N ILE A 354 -9.05 -1.85 -17.64
CA ILE A 354 -8.79 -2.98 -16.76
C ILE A 354 -8.74 -4.24 -17.62
N GLU A 355 -7.58 -4.88 -17.65
CA GLU A 355 -7.36 -6.11 -18.42
C GLU A 355 -7.98 -7.32 -17.70
N SER A 356 -8.43 -8.33 -18.47
CA SER A 356 -9.00 -9.56 -17.91
C SER A 356 -8.04 -10.27 -16.95
N TYR A 357 -6.73 -10.14 -17.16
CA TYR A 357 -5.72 -10.69 -16.24
C TYR A 357 -5.80 -10.06 -14.84
N THR A 358 -5.85 -8.73 -14.74
CA THR A 358 -5.99 -8.03 -13.46
C THR A 358 -7.29 -8.41 -12.76
N LEU A 359 -8.38 -8.55 -13.51
CA LEU A 359 -9.67 -8.99 -12.97
C LEU A 359 -9.59 -10.41 -12.39
N ASN A 360 -8.96 -11.33 -13.12
CA ASN A 360 -8.73 -12.70 -12.65
C ASN A 360 -7.88 -12.74 -11.37
N GLN A 361 -6.84 -11.92 -11.26
CA GLN A 361 -6.03 -11.83 -10.03
C GLN A 361 -6.85 -11.37 -8.82
N VAL A 362 -7.75 -10.40 -9.01
CA VAL A 362 -8.64 -9.91 -7.94
C VAL A 362 -9.63 -11.00 -7.52
N ILE A 363 -10.20 -11.70 -8.51
CA ILE A 363 -11.08 -12.85 -8.28
C ILE A 363 -10.34 -13.93 -7.49
N GLU A 364 -9.11 -14.29 -7.85
CA GLU A 364 -8.30 -15.28 -7.12
C GLU A 364 -8.05 -14.84 -5.68
N ARG A 365 -7.72 -13.56 -5.45
CA ARG A 365 -7.53 -12.99 -4.10
C ARG A 365 -8.80 -13.06 -3.24
N GLY A 366 -9.98 -12.85 -3.83
CA GLY A 366 -11.27 -12.96 -3.11
C GLY A 366 -11.68 -11.74 -2.31
N ASP A 367 -11.06 -10.60 -2.59
CA ASP A 367 -11.49 -9.35 -1.99
C ASP A 367 -12.71 -8.80 -2.74
N VAL A 368 -13.88 -9.04 -2.17
CA VAL A 368 -15.18 -8.60 -2.72
C VAL A 368 -15.26 -7.08 -2.87
N ASN A 369 -14.64 -6.31 -1.97
CA ASN A 369 -14.74 -4.85 -2.02
C ASN A 369 -13.86 -4.26 -3.12
N ILE A 370 -12.66 -4.80 -3.31
CA ILE A 370 -11.77 -4.45 -4.42
C ILE A 370 -12.42 -4.84 -5.75
N LEU A 371 -13.02 -6.03 -5.84
CA LEU A 371 -13.73 -6.47 -7.03
C LEU A 371 -14.90 -5.55 -7.38
N LYS A 372 -15.72 -5.16 -6.40
CA LYS A 372 -16.81 -4.18 -6.61
C LYS A 372 -16.28 -2.86 -7.14
N ALA A 373 -15.24 -2.30 -6.51
CA ALA A 373 -14.65 -1.04 -6.94
C ALA A 373 -14.10 -1.11 -8.37
N ILE A 374 -13.49 -2.23 -8.76
CA ILE A 374 -13.00 -2.46 -10.12
C ILE A 374 -14.16 -2.53 -11.12
N LEU A 375 -15.18 -3.33 -10.82
CA LEU A 375 -16.32 -3.52 -11.72
C LEU A 375 -17.13 -2.23 -11.89
N GLU A 376 -17.33 -1.43 -10.84
CA GLU A 376 -17.99 -0.11 -10.92
C GLU A 376 -17.36 0.82 -11.98
N HIS A 377 -16.05 0.71 -12.21
CA HIS A 377 -15.30 1.53 -13.17
C HIS A 377 -14.85 0.76 -14.42
N SER A 378 -15.14 -0.54 -14.50
CA SER A 378 -14.77 -1.37 -15.63
C SER A 378 -15.78 -1.21 -16.77
N THR A 379 -15.27 -1.09 -17.99
CA THR A 379 -16.06 -1.31 -19.22
C THR A 379 -15.76 -2.66 -19.85
N THR A 380 -14.87 -3.44 -19.22
CA THR A 380 -14.45 -4.75 -19.72
C THR A 380 -15.55 -5.76 -19.44
N GLN A 381 -16.13 -6.26 -20.53
CA GLN A 381 -17.00 -7.43 -20.56
C GLN A 381 -16.24 -8.65 -20.02
N MET A 382 -16.90 -9.47 -19.20
CA MET A 382 -16.26 -10.65 -18.67
C MET A 382 -16.37 -11.81 -19.66
N ASP A 383 -15.22 -12.38 -20.00
CA ASP A 383 -15.19 -13.55 -20.86
C ASP A 383 -15.63 -14.83 -20.11
N PHE A 384 -15.98 -15.84 -20.89
CA PHE A 384 -16.37 -17.17 -20.40
C PHE A 384 -15.33 -17.79 -19.46
N TYR A 385 -14.05 -17.53 -19.72
CA TYR A 385 -12.97 -18.07 -18.91
C TYR A 385 -12.99 -17.49 -17.49
N THR A 386 -13.17 -16.17 -17.38
CA THR A 386 -13.26 -15.46 -16.10
C THR A 386 -14.45 -15.94 -15.28
N LEU A 387 -15.62 -16.09 -15.91
CA LEU A 387 -16.81 -16.64 -15.23
C LEU A 387 -16.61 -18.08 -14.75
N ALA A 388 -15.97 -18.93 -15.56
CA ALA A 388 -15.64 -20.30 -15.16
C ALA A 388 -14.65 -20.33 -13.97
N GLN A 389 -13.67 -19.42 -13.94
CA GLN A 389 -12.74 -19.30 -12.80
C GLN A 389 -13.47 -18.89 -11.51
N VAL A 390 -14.44 -17.99 -11.58
CA VAL A 390 -15.27 -17.59 -10.43
C VAL A 390 -16.03 -18.79 -9.86
N ILE A 391 -16.66 -19.58 -10.73
CA ILE A 391 -17.38 -20.80 -10.31
C ILE A 391 -16.42 -21.82 -9.71
N LYS A 392 -15.26 -22.05 -10.35
CA LYS A 392 -14.22 -22.96 -9.87
C LYS A 392 -13.71 -22.56 -8.48
N LYS A 393 -13.55 -21.26 -8.24
CA LYS A 393 -13.16 -20.72 -6.93
C LYS A 393 -14.19 -21.06 -5.86
N GLY A 394 -15.48 -21.01 -6.21
CA GLY A 394 -16.55 -21.42 -5.31
C GLY A 394 -16.96 -20.40 -4.26
N ASP A 395 -16.54 -19.15 -4.43
CA ASP A 395 -16.94 -18.06 -3.54
C ASP A 395 -18.24 -17.43 -4.07
N VAL A 396 -19.34 -17.71 -3.36
CA VAL A 396 -20.68 -17.23 -3.70
C VAL A 396 -20.77 -15.71 -3.69
N ASN A 397 -20.03 -15.01 -2.81
CA ASN A 397 -20.08 -13.56 -2.74
C ASN A 397 -19.41 -12.92 -3.96
N ILE A 398 -18.26 -13.46 -4.37
CA ILE A 398 -17.57 -13.04 -5.61
C ILE A 398 -18.48 -13.28 -6.82
N LEU A 399 -19.12 -14.44 -6.88
CA LEU A 399 -20.06 -14.78 -7.95
C LEU A 399 -21.23 -13.81 -8.02
N LYS A 400 -21.89 -13.49 -6.89
CA LYS A 400 -23.01 -12.54 -6.86
C LYS A 400 -22.61 -11.17 -7.41
N VAL A 401 -21.47 -10.64 -6.97
CA VAL A 401 -20.93 -9.35 -7.47
C VAL A 401 -20.68 -9.39 -8.98
N VAL A 402 -20.13 -10.49 -9.46
CA VAL A 402 -19.87 -10.74 -10.87
C VAL A 402 -21.16 -10.79 -11.70
N LEU A 403 -22.18 -11.51 -11.22
CA LEU A 403 -23.45 -11.68 -11.92
C LEU A 403 -24.27 -10.38 -11.95
N GLU A 404 -24.26 -9.63 -10.84
CA GLU A 404 -24.91 -8.31 -10.74
C GLU A 404 -24.35 -7.31 -11.76
N HIS A 405 -23.04 -7.37 -12.05
CA HIS A 405 -22.41 -6.47 -13.00
C HIS A 405 -22.64 -6.88 -14.48
N ASN A 406 -22.73 -8.19 -14.78
CA ASN A 406 -22.69 -8.73 -16.15
C ASN A 406 -24.06 -9.21 -16.66
N THR A 407 -25.14 -8.47 -16.37
CA THR A 407 -26.52 -8.91 -16.61
C THR A 407 -26.83 -9.40 -18.03
N LYS A 408 -26.23 -8.80 -19.08
CA LYS A 408 -26.46 -9.18 -20.48
C LYS A 408 -25.71 -10.43 -20.94
N GLU A 409 -24.48 -10.62 -20.47
CA GLU A 409 -23.66 -11.80 -20.82
C GLU A 409 -24.10 -13.03 -20.04
N VAL A 410 -24.55 -12.85 -18.80
CA VAL A 410 -25.13 -13.93 -17.99
C VAL A 410 -26.34 -14.57 -18.69
N GLU A 411 -27.15 -13.79 -19.39
CA GLU A 411 -28.28 -14.32 -20.17
C GLU A 411 -27.83 -15.20 -21.35
N PHE A 412 -26.73 -14.84 -22.02
CA PHE A 412 -26.18 -15.61 -23.14
C PHE A 412 -25.45 -16.88 -22.70
N CYS A 413 -24.87 -16.86 -21.49
CA CYS A 413 -23.94 -17.89 -20.99
C CYS A 413 -24.53 -18.77 -19.89
N SER A 414 -25.73 -18.46 -19.41
CA SER A 414 -26.43 -19.08 -18.28
C SER A 414 -26.39 -20.61 -18.27
N LEU A 415 -26.68 -21.29 -19.39
CA LEU A 415 -26.75 -22.74 -19.43
C LEU A 415 -25.37 -23.38 -19.19
N PHE A 416 -24.31 -22.78 -19.74
CA PHE A 416 -22.93 -23.20 -19.47
C PHE A 416 -22.57 -23.03 -17.98
N LEU A 417 -22.94 -21.90 -17.39
CA LEU A 417 -22.69 -21.63 -15.96
C LEU A 417 -23.46 -22.62 -15.06
N ILE A 418 -24.71 -22.93 -15.41
CA ILE A 418 -25.53 -23.95 -14.74
C ILE A 418 -24.83 -25.31 -14.81
N TYR A 419 -24.35 -25.73 -15.99
CA TYR A 419 -23.61 -26.99 -16.11
C TYR A 419 -22.36 -27.01 -15.23
N GLN A 420 -21.56 -25.95 -15.24
CA GLN A 420 -20.36 -25.85 -14.39
C GLN A 420 -20.69 -25.93 -12.89
N ALA A 421 -21.79 -25.31 -12.47
CA ALA A 421 -22.26 -25.39 -11.09
C ALA A 421 -22.74 -26.80 -10.71
N ILE A 422 -23.43 -27.48 -11.62
CA ILE A 422 -23.86 -28.88 -11.46
C ILE A 422 -22.65 -29.80 -11.36
N GLU A 423 -21.67 -29.68 -12.26
CA GLU A 423 -20.43 -30.47 -12.24
C GLU A 423 -19.66 -30.27 -10.93
N ARG A 424 -19.58 -29.03 -10.44
CA ARG A 424 -18.93 -28.71 -9.17
C ARG A 424 -19.68 -29.27 -7.96
N GLY A 425 -21.00 -29.38 -8.03
CA GLY A 425 -21.80 -29.91 -6.94
C GLY A 425 -22.15 -28.93 -5.84
N ASP A 426 -22.01 -27.62 -6.09
CA ASP A 426 -22.28 -26.61 -5.08
C ASP A 426 -23.63 -25.94 -5.33
N VAL A 427 -24.59 -26.30 -4.48
CA VAL A 427 -25.98 -25.82 -4.51
C VAL A 427 -26.06 -24.31 -4.32
N ASN A 428 -25.17 -23.69 -3.54
CA ASN A 428 -25.22 -22.25 -3.30
C ASN A 428 -24.77 -21.45 -4.52
N ILE A 429 -23.74 -21.94 -5.22
CA ILE A 429 -23.30 -21.37 -6.50
C ILE A 429 -24.41 -21.53 -7.55
N LEU A 430 -25.03 -22.71 -7.62
CA LEU A 430 -26.13 -22.96 -8.53
C LEU A 430 -27.31 -22.01 -8.25
N LYS A 431 -27.74 -21.88 -6.99
CA LYS A 431 -28.81 -20.94 -6.60
C LYS A 431 -28.48 -19.50 -7.00
N ALA A 432 -27.25 -19.05 -6.76
CA ALA A 432 -26.83 -17.70 -7.15
C ALA A 432 -26.88 -17.48 -8.68
N ILE A 433 -26.54 -18.50 -9.49
CA ILE A 433 -26.66 -18.42 -10.96
C ILE A 433 -28.14 -18.39 -11.38
N LEU A 434 -28.96 -19.26 -10.78
CA LEU A 434 -30.40 -19.36 -11.08
C LEU A 434 -31.15 -18.07 -10.71
N GLU A 435 -30.82 -17.43 -9.58
CA GLU A 435 -31.35 -16.11 -9.18
C GLU A 435 -31.19 -15.03 -10.25
N HIS A 436 -30.15 -15.15 -11.09
CA HIS A 436 -29.83 -14.20 -12.17
C HIS A 436 -30.04 -14.77 -13.58
N SER A 437 -30.61 -15.98 -13.70
CA SER A 437 -30.88 -16.62 -14.98
C SER A 437 -32.35 -16.50 -15.38
N THR A 438 -32.58 -16.06 -16.61
CA THR A 438 -33.89 -16.11 -17.29
C THR A 438 -34.00 -17.32 -18.23
N THR A 439 -32.96 -18.16 -18.28
CA THR A 439 -32.83 -19.20 -19.28
C THR A 439 -33.68 -20.40 -18.93
N LYS A 440 -34.37 -20.91 -19.94
CA LYS A 440 -35.21 -22.10 -19.81
C LYS A 440 -34.33 -23.32 -19.64
N ILE A 441 -34.52 -24.04 -18.54
CA ILE A 441 -33.85 -25.31 -18.28
C ILE A 441 -34.70 -26.42 -18.88
N GLY A 442 -34.14 -27.13 -19.86
CA GLY A 442 -34.82 -28.22 -20.56
C GLY A 442 -34.50 -29.61 -20.01
N SER A 443 -35.15 -30.63 -20.57
CA SER A 443 -35.07 -32.03 -20.13
C SER A 443 -33.66 -32.62 -20.13
N TYR A 444 -32.78 -32.21 -21.05
CA TYR A 444 -31.40 -32.71 -21.11
C TYR A 444 -30.59 -32.35 -19.85
N THR A 445 -30.64 -31.09 -19.40
CA THR A 445 -29.95 -30.65 -18.18
C THR A 445 -30.52 -31.35 -16.95
N LEU A 446 -31.84 -31.52 -16.90
CA LEU A 446 -32.51 -32.24 -15.81
C LEU A 446 -32.06 -33.70 -15.74
N ASN A 447 -31.94 -34.39 -16.89
CA ASN A 447 -31.46 -35.78 -16.95
C ASN A 447 -30.03 -35.92 -16.42
N GLN A 448 -29.14 -34.95 -16.71
CA GLN A 448 -27.78 -34.96 -16.17
C GLN A 448 -27.76 -34.84 -14.64
N VAL A 449 -28.65 -34.02 -14.08
CA VAL A 449 -28.78 -33.84 -12.62
C VAL A 449 -29.32 -35.10 -11.95
N ILE A 450 -30.31 -35.74 -12.56
CA ILE A 450 -30.85 -37.04 -12.12
C ILE A 450 -29.76 -38.10 -12.13
N GLU A 451 -28.96 -38.17 -13.20
CA GLU A 451 -27.84 -39.10 -13.29
C GLU A 451 -26.77 -38.85 -12.22
N ARG A 452 -26.54 -37.60 -11.86
CA ARG A 452 -25.62 -37.23 -10.78
C ARG A 452 -26.11 -37.71 -9.41
N GLY A 453 -27.43 -37.80 -9.19
CA GLY A 453 -28.02 -38.28 -7.93
C GLY A 453 -27.95 -37.28 -6.77
N ASP A 454 -27.67 -36.00 -7.04
CA ASP A 454 -27.64 -34.97 -6.00
C ASP A 454 -29.02 -34.30 -5.85
N VAL A 455 -29.76 -34.75 -4.84
CA VAL A 455 -31.13 -34.29 -4.53
C VAL A 455 -31.19 -32.78 -4.27
N ASN A 456 -30.16 -32.17 -3.69
CA ASN A 456 -30.19 -30.75 -3.37
C ASN A 456 -30.03 -29.88 -4.63
N ILE A 457 -29.18 -30.31 -5.57
CA ILE A 457 -29.07 -29.67 -6.89
C ILE A 457 -30.36 -29.84 -7.67
N LEU A 458 -30.96 -31.03 -7.63
CA LEU A 458 -32.23 -31.30 -8.28
C LEU A 458 -33.34 -30.37 -7.74
N LYS A 459 -33.49 -30.28 -6.42
CA LYS A 459 -34.47 -29.38 -5.79
C LYS A 459 -34.25 -27.93 -6.20
N ALA A 460 -33.00 -27.44 -6.20
CA ALA A 460 -32.68 -26.08 -6.61
C ALA A 460 -33.07 -25.76 -8.07
N ILE A 461 -32.95 -26.73 -8.98
CA ILE A 461 -33.36 -26.57 -10.39
C ILE A 461 -34.87 -26.66 -10.54
N LEU A 462 -35.51 -27.61 -9.86
CA LEU A 462 -36.96 -27.78 -9.91
C LEU A 462 -37.66 -26.50 -9.40
N GLU A 463 -37.23 -25.96 -8.25
CA GLU A 463 -37.78 -24.73 -7.66
C GLU A 463 -37.60 -23.46 -8.53
N HIS A 464 -36.80 -23.51 -9.62
CA HIS A 464 -36.55 -22.36 -10.47
C HIS A 464 -37.70 -22.11 -11.47
N SER A 465 -38.14 -20.85 -11.57
CA SER A 465 -39.38 -20.47 -12.25
C SER A 465 -39.37 -20.62 -13.78
N THR A 466 -38.19 -20.72 -14.42
CA THR A 466 -38.08 -20.91 -15.87
C THR A 466 -37.81 -22.35 -16.28
N THR A 467 -37.77 -23.28 -15.32
CA THR A 467 -37.61 -24.70 -15.61
C THR A 467 -38.80 -25.17 -16.45
N GLN A 468 -38.51 -25.49 -17.72
CA GLN A 468 -39.50 -25.96 -18.67
C GLN A 468 -39.40 -27.46 -18.77
N ILE A 469 -40.36 -28.12 -18.14
CA ILE A 469 -40.44 -29.57 -18.16
C ILE A 469 -41.54 -29.89 -19.16
N GLU A 470 -41.13 -30.02 -20.42
CA GLU A 470 -42.03 -30.38 -21.53
C GLU A 470 -42.46 -31.85 -21.44
N SER A 471 -41.55 -32.68 -20.92
CA SER A 471 -41.84 -34.03 -20.45
C SER A 471 -40.80 -34.41 -19.39
N TYR A 472 -41.23 -34.86 -18.21
CA TYR A 472 -40.29 -35.50 -17.30
C TYR A 472 -39.84 -36.80 -17.95
N ASN A 473 -38.53 -37.03 -18.01
CA ASN A 473 -38.04 -38.38 -18.28
C ASN A 473 -38.19 -39.23 -16.99
N LEU A 474 -39.44 -39.47 -16.61
CA LEU A 474 -39.83 -40.27 -15.45
C LEU A 474 -39.26 -41.69 -15.52
N ALA A 475 -39.13 -42.23 -16.75
CA ALA A 475 -38.40 -43.47 -16.99
C ALA A 475 -36.97 -43.37 -16.45
N LYS A 476 -36.26 -42.28 -16.74
CA LYS A 476 -34.89 -42.06 -16.27
C LYS A 476 -34.77 -41.94 -14.75
N VAL A 477 -35.77 -41.32 -14.11
CA VAL A 477 -35.85 -41.22 -12.64
C VAL A 477 -35.99 -42.62 -12.02
N VAL A 478 -36.89 -43.45 -12.57
CA VAL A 478 -37.08 -44.83 -12.13
C VAL A 478 -35.87 -45.70 -12.47
N GLU A 479 -35.23 -45.51 -13.63
CA GLU A 479 -33.96 -46.14 -14.03
C GLU A 479 -32.79 -45.73 -13.14
N LYS A 480 -32.83 -44.57 -12.49
CA LYS A 480 -31.82 -44.21 -11.50
C LYS A 480 -31.95 -45.04 -10.22
N GLY A 481 -33.20 -45.36 -9.81
CA GLY A 481 -33.50 -46.15 -8.62
C GLY A 481 -33.23 -45.44 -7.30
N ASP A 482 -33.07 -44.11 -7.33
CA ASP A 482 -32.89 -43.31 -6.11
C ASP A 482 -34.25 -42.76 -5.65
N VAL A 483 -34.74 -43.29 -4.53
CA VAL A 483 -36.01 -42.91 -3.93
C VAL A 483 -36.08 -41.42 -3.58
N ASN A 484 -34.96 -40.80 -3.19
CA ASN A 484 -34.96 -39.38 -2.83
C ASN A 484 -35.06 -38.48 -4.05
N ILE A 485 -34.41 -38.87 -5.16
CA ILE A 485 -34.55 -38.20 -6.46
C ILE A 485 -35.98 -38.32 -6.97
N LEU A 486 -36.56 -39.52 -6.89
CA LEU A 486 -37.96 -39.75 -7.23
C LEU A 486 -38.89 -38.88 -6.38
N LYS A 487 -38.76 -38.89 -5.06
CA LYS A 487 -39.57 -38.04 -4.16
C LYS A 487 -39.46 -36.55 -4.51
N ALA A 488 -38.25 -36.05 -4.77
CA ALA A 488 -38.05 -34.66 -5.15
C ALA A 488 -38.74 -34.28 -6.47
N VAL A 489 -38.77 -35.19 -7.46
CA VAL A 489 -39.50 -34.99 -8.72
C VAL A 489 -41.01 -35.02 -8.49
N LEU A 490 -41.51 -36.00 -7.74
CA LEU A 490 -42.93 -36.16 -7.45
C LEU A 490 -43.49 -34.95 -6.68
N GLU A 491 -42.78 -34.47 -5.66
CA GLU A 491 -43.15 -33.28 -4.86
C GLU A 491 -43.29 -32.00 -5.70
N HIS A 492 -42.52 -31.87 -6.77
CA HIS A 492 -42.52 -30.67 -7.62
C HIS A 492 -43.61 -30.69 -8.70
N ASN A 493 -44.13 -31.86 -9.09
CA ASN A 493 -44.96 -31.97 -10.28
C ASN A 493 -46.19 -32.84 -10.12
N THR A 494 -47.21 -32.32 -9.45
CA THR A 494 -48.44 -33.07 -9.22
C THR A 494 -49.22 -33.39 -10.51
N LYS A 495 -49.26 -32.47 -11.50
CA LYS A 495 -50.15 -32.60 -12.66
C LYS A 495 -49.68 -33.53 -13.78
N GLU A 496 -48.38 -33.56 -14.11
CA GLU A 496 -47.88 -34.43 -15.18
C GLU A 496 -47.63 -35.86 -14.67
N VAL A 497 -47.28 -35.98 -13.38
CA VAL A 497 -47.18 -37.26 -12.67
C VAL A 497 -48.53 -37.94 -12.60
N GLU A 498 -49.63 -37.20 -12.39
CA GLU A 498 -50.99 -37.75 -12.41
C GLU A 498 -51.28 -38.49 -13.74
N PHE A 499 -50.90 -37.91 -14.88
CA PHE A 499 -51.10 -38.51 -16.20
C PHE A 499 -50.17 -39.70 -16.50
N CYS A 500 -49.02 -39.78 -15.82
CA CYS A 500 -47.97 -40.79 -16.07
C CYS A 500 -47.82 -41.83 -14.93
N THR A 501 -48.69 -41.80 -13.91
CA THR A 501 -48.59 -42.66 -12.72
C THR A 501 -48.59 -44.14 -13.07
N LEU A 502 -49.44 -44.54 -14.02
CA LEU A 502 -49.50 -45.92 -14.51
C LEU A 502 -48.17 -46.39 -15.09
N PHE A 503 -47.57 -45.55 -15.94
CA PHE A 503 -46.27 -45.83 -16.57
C PHE A 503 -45.14 -45.97 -15.54
N LEU A 504 -45.14 -45.12 -14.50
CA LEU A 504 -44.20 -45.19 -13.39
C LEU A 504 -44.31 -46.51 -12.61
N ILE A 505 -45.53 -46.96 -12.32
CA ILE A 505 -45.80 -48.25 -11.64
C ILE A 505 -45.28 -49.41 -12.50
N TYR A 506 -45.63 -49.45 -13.79
CA TYR A 506 -45.13 -50.47 -14.71
C TYR A 506 -43.59 -50.52 -14.74
N LYS A 507 -42.92 -49.36 -14.80
CA LYS A 507 -41.44 -49.30 -14.80
C LYS A 507 -40.82 -49.73 -13.48
N ALA A 508 -41.46 -49.45 -12.34
CA ALA A 508 -40.99 -49.91 -11.04
C ALA A 508 -41.10 -51.44 -10.90
N ILE A 509 -42.19 -52.03 -11.41
CA ILE A 509 -42.42 -53.48 -11.45
C ILE A 509 -41.41 -54.15 -12.39
N GLU A 510 -41.22 -53.62 -13.62
CA GLU A 510 -40.22 -54.12 -14.58
C GLU A 510 -38.80 -54.15 -13.99
N ARG A 511 -38.48 -53.20 -13.11
CA ARG A 511 -37.18 -53.11 -12.43
C ARG A 511 -37.06 -54.05 -11.22
N GLY A 512 -38.16 -54.50 -10.63
CA GLY A 512 -38.11 -55.22 -9.35
C GLY A 512 -37.78 -54.34 -8.14
N ASP A 513 -37.94 -53.01 -8.23
CA ASP A 513 -37.57 -52.07 -7.15
C ASP A 513 -38.77 -51.72 -6.25
N VAL A 514 -38.92 -52.47 -5.16
CA VAL A 514 -40.02 -52.33 -4.17
C VAL A 514 -40.04 -50.94 -3.52
N ASN A 515 -38.89 -50.32 -3.28
CA ASN A 515 -38.82 -49.02 -2.61
C ASN A 515 -39.28 -47.88 -3.52
N ILE A 516 -38.94 -47.96 -4.81
CA ILE A 516 -39.45 -47.05 -5.84
C ILE A 516 -40.95 -47.21 -6.00
N LEU A 517 -41.45 -48.45 -6.09
CA LEU A 517 -42.89 -48.73 -6.17
C LEU A 517 -43.64 -48.15 -4.97
N LYS A 518 -43.14 -48.39 -3.75
CA LYS A 518 -43.72 -47.84 -2.52
C LYS A 518 -43.76 -46.30 -2.54
N ALA A 519 -42.67 -45.65 -2.94
CA ALA A 519 -42.61 -44.19 -2.99
C ALA A 519 -43.58 -43.57 -4.03
N ILE A 520 -43.81 -44.25 -5.17
CA ILE A 520 -44.82 -43.83 -6.16
C ILE A 520 -46.22 -43.94 -5.56
N LEU A 521 -46.54 -45.06 -4.91
CA LEU A 521 -47.88 -45.29 -4.35
C LEU A 521 -48.18 -44.34 -3.19
N GLU A 522 -47.24 -44.15 -2.25
CA GLU A 522 -47.38 -43.22 -1.11
C GLU A 522 -47.64 -41.77 -1.53
N HIS A 523 -47.08 -41.33 -2.67
CA HIS A 523 -47.30 -39.99 -3.19
C HIS A 523 -48.71 -39.82 -3.78
N ASN A 524 -49.20 -40.85 -4.48
CA ASN A 524 -50.48 -40.80 -5.19
C ASN A 524 -51.69 -41.06 -4.27
N THR A 525 -51.53 -41.70 -3.11
CA THR A 525 -52.63 -41.95 -2.15
C THR A 525 -53.36 -40.72 -1.62
N LYS A 526 -52.88 -39.49 -1.88
CA LYS A 526 -53.61 -38.26 -1.56
C LYS A 526 -54.67 -37.85 -2.59
N GLU A 527 -54.70 -38.47 -3.78
CA GLU A 527 -55.63 -38.16 -4.88
C GLU A 527 -56.28 -39.42 -5.51
N VAL A 528 -56.02 -40.61 -4.96
CA VAL A 528 -56.61 -41.89 -5.42
C VAL A 528 -58.14 -41.92 -5.31
N ASP A 529 -58.76 -41.00 -4.57
CA ASP A 529 -60.22 -40.87 -4.48
C ASP A 529 -60.93 -40.52 -5.81
N SER A 530 -60.20 -39.99 -6.80
CA SER A 530 -60.77 -39.49 -8.08
C SER A 530 -60.78 -40.52 -9.21
N TYR A 531 -59.87 -41.50 -9.17
CA TYR A 531 -59.76 -42.54 -10.19
C TYR A 531 -59.84 -43.90 -9.50
N ASN A 532 -61.02 -44.50 -9.56
CA ASN A 532 -61.26 -45.90 -9.19
C ASN A 532 -60.48 -46.82 -10.15
N PHE A 533 -59.16 -46.89 -9.96
CA PHE A 533 -58.21 -47.54 -10.84
C PHE A 533 -57.87 -48.91 -10.26
N ASN A 534 -58.48 -49.96 -10.80
CA ASN A 534 -58.22 -51.34 -10.42
C ASN A 534 -56.76 -51.71 -10.70
N LEU A 535 -55.92 -51.69 -9.66
CA LEU A 535 -54.58 -52.30 -9.65
C LEU A 535 -54.63 -53.78 -10.08
N GLU A 536 -55.78 -54.45 -9.90
CA GLU A 536 -56.10 -55.79 -10.44
C GLU A 536 -55.99 -55.91 -11.98
N ILE A 537 -56.20 -54.84 -12.75
CA ILE A 537 -56.13 -54.87 -14.22
C ILE A 537 -54.67 -54.80 -14.70
N LEU A 538 -53.81 -54.06 -13.98
CA LEU A 538 -52.36 -53.97 -14.21
C LEU A 538 -51.66 -55.33 -14.08
N PHE A 539 -52.05 -56.13 -13.08
CA PHE A 539 -51.46 -57.44 -12.83
C PHE A 539 -52.03 -58.56 -13.72
N ASN A 540 -53.16 -58.30 -14.39
CA ASN A 540 -53.69 -59.17 -15.45
C ASN A 540 -53.16 -58.80 -16.85
N ASP A 541 -52.30 -57.78 -16.96
CA ASP A 541 -51.63 -57.41 -18.20
C ASP A 541 -50.68 -58.54 -18.65
N PRO A 542 -50.77 -59.01 -19.91
CA PRO A 542 -49.94 -60.10 -20.43
C PRO A 542 -48.43 -59.83 -20.34
N THR A 543 -47.99 -58.58 -20.22
CA THR A 543 -46.57 -58.23 -20.04
C THR A 543 -46.04 -58.52 -18.63
N VAL A 544 -46.81 -58.22 -17.58
CA VAL A 544 -46.50 -58.59 -16.17
C VAL A 544 -46.60 -60.10 -15.99
N ASN A 545 -47.61 -60.72 -16.61
CA ASN A 545 -47.73 -62.17 -16.67
C ASN A 545 -46.60 -62.87 -17.46
N SER A 546 -45.96 -62.19 -18.42
CA SER A 546 -44.78 -62.74 -19.11
C SER A 546 -43.54 -62.77 -18.20
N TYR A 547 -43.38 -61.79 -17.30
CA TYR A 547 -42.33 -61.78 -16.27
C TYR A 547 -42.58 -62.86 -15.20
N ASN A 548 -43.85 -63.06 -14.78
CA ASN A 548 -44.24 -64.17 -13.90
C ASN A 548 -43.92 -65.54 -14.52
N ASN A 549 -44.33 -65.76 -15.78
CA ASN A 549 -44.10 -67.04 -16.47
C ASN A 549 -42.60 -67.30 -16.70
N THR A 550 -41.79 -66.26 -17.01
CA THR A 550 -40.34 -66.42 -17.21
C THR A 550 -39.57 -66.63 -15.90
N ALA A 551 -40.00 -66.05 -14.77
CA ALA A 551 -39.40 -66.32 -13.45
C ALA A 551 -39.79 -67.71 -12.92
N GLU A 552 -41.04 -68.15 -13.13
CA GLU A 552 -41.50 -69.50 -12.81
C GLU A 552 -40.84 -70.57 -13.69
N GLU A 553 -40.62 -70.30 -14.98
CA GLU A 553 -39.92 -71.21 -15.89
C GLU A 553 -38.40 -71.32 -15.61
N THR A 554 -37.78 -70.28 -15.03
CA THR A 554 -36.33 -70.26 -14.73
C THR A 554 -35.97 -70.74 -13.31
N ASN A 555 -36.95 -71.10 -12.46
CA ASN A 555 -36.73 -71.42 -11.02
C ASN A 555 -35.99 -70.30 -10.26
N ASP A 556 -36.17 -69.05 -10.67
CA ASP A 556 -35.49 -67.91 -10.06
C ASP A 556 -36.27 -67.43 -8.82
N VAL A 557 -36.07 -68.12 -7.70
CA VAL A 557 -36.76 -67.91 -6.40
C VAL A 557 -36.70 -66.45 -5.93
N GLU A 558 -35.63 -65.73 -6.26
CA GLU A 558 -35.41 -64.35 -5.86
C GLU A 558 -36.37 -63.39 -6.59
N ASN A 559 -36.65 -63.64 -7.88
CA ASN A 559 -37.62 -62.89 -8.66
C ASN A 559 -39.06 -63.14 -8.19
N THR A 560 -39.44 -64.40 -7.95
CA THR A 560 -40.79 -64.74 -7.42
C THR A 560 -41.04 -64.13 -6.04
N SER A 561 -40.04 -64.11 -5.15
CA SER A 561 -40.12 -63.47 -3.84
C SER A 561 -40.29 -61.94 -3.94
N THR A 562 -39.59 -61.31 -4.89
CA THR A 562 -39.66 -59.85 -5.12
C THR A 562 -41.05 -59.44 -5.63
N ILE A 563 -41.63 -60.20 -6.55
CA ILE A 563 -42.97 -59.96 -7.10
C ILE A 563 -44.04 -60.10 -6.01
N ASN A 564 -43.99 -61.15 -5.18
CA ASN A 564 -44.90 -61.31 -4.05
C ASN A 564 -44.77 -60.16 -3.04
N THR A 565 -43.55 -59.66 -2.83
CA THR A 565 -43.31 -58.50 -1.96
C THR A 565 -43.92 -57.23 -2.56
N MET A 566 -43.83 -57.03 -3.88
CA MET A 566 -44.47 -55.90 -4.57
C MET A 566 -45.99 -55.94 -4.48
N LEU A 567 -46.59 -57.12 -4.63
CA LEU A 567 -48.04 -57.32 -4.47
C LEU A 567 -48.49 -56.94 -3.06
N ASN A 568 -47.78 -57.40 -2.03
CA ASN A 568 -48.07 -57.03 -0.64
C ASN A 568 -47.96 -55.53 -0.39
N VAL A 569 -46.95 -54.84 -0.96
CA VAL A 569 -46.81 -53.38 -0.84
C VAL A 569 -47.98 -52.64 -1.49
N VAL A 570 -48.48 -53.12 -2.63
CA VAL A 570 -49.66 -52.54 -3.29
C VAL A 570 -50.91 -52.73 -2.44
N GLU A 571 -51.15 -53.94 -1.91
CA GLU A 571 -52.28 -54.22 -1.02
C GLU A 571 -52.23 -53.36 0.25
N GLU A 572 -51.08 -53.26 0.91
CA GLU A 572 -50.89 -52.45 2.11
C GLU A 572 -51.19 -50.97 1.88
N VAL A 573 -50.72 -50.39 0.76
CA VAL A 573 -50.94 -48.97 0.46
C VAL A 573 -52.37 -48.69 0.01
N THR A 574 -53.02 -49.65 -0.66
CA THR A 574 -54.45 -49.54 -1.04
C THR A 574 -55.35 -49.50 0.19
N ILE A 575 -55.08 -50.33 1.19
CA ILE A 575 -55.82 -50.37 2.47
C ILE A 575 -55.67 -49.05 3.25
N LEU A 576 -54.50 -48.40 3.19
CA LEU A 576 -54.27 -47.12 3.86
C LEU A 576 -55.11 -45.98 3.27
N GLY A 577 -55.36 -45.96 1.96
CA GLY A 577 -56.20 -44.96 1.29
C GLY A 577 -57.69 -45.06 1.65
N GLU A 578 -58.21 -46.27 1.86
CA GLU A 578 -59.60 -46.50 2.26
C GLU A 578 -59.92 -46.11 3.71
N SER A 579 -58.89 -45.87 4.54
CA SER A 579 -59.02 -45.66 5.98
C SER A 579 -59.03 -44.20 6.45
N SER A 580 -58.95 -43.23 5.52
CA SER A 580 -58.85 -41.78 5.81
C SER A 580 -60.11 -40.94 5.57
N GLU A 581 -61.32 -41.54 5.62
CA GLU A 581 -62.61 -40.81 5.61
C GLU A 581 -62.93 -40.07 6.93
#